data_AF-E6MK08-F1
#
_entry.id   AF-E6MK08-F1
#
_cell.length_a   1.000
_cell.length_b   1.000
_cell.length_c   1.000
_cell.angle_alpha   90.00
_cell.angle_beta   90.00
_cell.angle_gamma   90.00
#
_symmetry.space_group_name_H-M   'P 1'
#
loop_
_entity.id
_entity.type
_entity.pdbx_description
1 polymer ?
#
loop_
_entity_poly.entity_id
_entity_poly.type
_entity_poly.pdbx_seq_one_letter_code
_entity_poly.pdbx_strand_id
1 'polypeptide(L)'
;MTYYLGLDMGTGSVGWAATDKNYKLIRAKGKDLWGVRLFQTAKTAAERRSHRVARLRRQREKVRIGYLKTIFSDAINKVDPGFFQRLDDSFFYAEDKNINQPYALFADTGYTDVDYYRDYPTIFHLRSTLIHDTSPKDVRLVYLAVLNMFKHRGHFLASNLSENGVDDFGDIYQQWCKSVPKPVQISDPEAKTEKIENILSKAGISNTRRLEALLEVFGIKRRDAFAEVLKLWCGLKGNLSKIWSETDFSDLDNTKPALSFKDSNLDMVLSQLEEILPDEDYSWLMLTKQIYDWSLLSGMMKDASGKSYDYLSDARVASYQKHSEDLKTLKRFYHDNHLSAAYDQMFRVMGKDNYSAYAGSVQSKKEVVRRGASCGIEELYKRIKKDLKPVPDCETKQIILENIERGTFLPKQLTRDNGVIPNQIHVHELKAILKNAENYLPFLKEGSELTNSEKILQLFQFQIPYYVGPLYSDENNYAWVVRKEGGRVFPWNFAEKVDEKASAEGFISELVARCTYLDNEKVLPKASLLYEKFMVLNELNNLRINGERISVDIKQELYQNLFTRGKKVTLKKSEGLFGGQRIFCL
;
A
#
# COMPACT_ATOMS: atom_id res chain seq x y z
N MET A 1 -14.75 2.97 -61.32
CA MET A 1 -13.30 2.86 -61.60
C MET A 1 -12.71 1.93 -60.56
N THR A 2 -11.99 0.89 -60.96
CA THR A 2 -11.32 -0.04 -60.03
C THR A 2 -10.00 0.59 -59.57
N TYR A 3 -9.72 0.57 -58.26
CA TYR A 3 -8.52 1.17 -57.66
C TYR A 3 -8.02 0.32 -56.48
N TYR A 4 -6.79 0.55 -56.05
CA TYR A 4 -6.23 0.03 -54.80
C TYR A 4 -6.14 1.16 -53.76
N LEU A 5 -6.38 0.84 -52.49
CA LEU A 5 -6.23 1.76 -51.36
C LEU A 5 -5.21 1.19 -50.38
N GLY A 6 -4.09 1.89 -50.21
CA GLY A 6 -3.14 1.62 -49.13
C GLY A 6 -3.53 2.43 -47.90
N LEU A 7 -3.49 1.80 -46.73
CA LEU A 7 -3.70 2.43 -45.43
C LEU A 7 -2.50 2.11 -44.53
N ASP A 8 -1.94 3.15 -43.91
CA ASP A 8 -0.90 3.03 -42.88
C ASP A 8 -1.45 3.56 -41.56
N MET A 9 -1.85 2.63 -40.67
CA MET A 9 -2.58 2.93 -39.45
C MET A 9 -1.65 2.98 -38.23
N GLY A 10 -1.22 4.19 -37.88
CA GLY A 10 -0.44 4.47 -36.67
C GLY A 10 -1.30 4.92 -35.48
N THR A 11 -0.68 5.05 -34.32
CA THR A 11 -1.34 5.40 -33.04
C THR A 11 -1.79 6.86 -32.94
N GLY A 12 -1.26 7.75 -33.79
CA GLY A 12 -1.64 9.16 -33.89
C GLY A 12 -1.82 9.64 -35.34
N SER A 13 -1.82 8.71 -36.30
CA SER A 13 -1.92 9.04 -37.72
C SER A 13 -2.51 7.90 -38.53
N VAL A 14 -3.32 8.21 -39.54
CA VAL A 14 -3.69 7.26 -40.60
C VAL A 14 -3.28 7.83 -41.94
N GLY A 15 -2.22 7.27 -42.52
CA GLY A 15 -1.79 7.52 -43.89
C GLY A 15 -2.68 6.78 -44.88
N TRP A 16 -2.95 7.37 -46.03
CA TRP A 16 -3.72 6.74 -47.09
C TRP A 16 -3.21 7.15 -48.48
N ALA A 17 -3.32 6.24 -49.44
CA ALA A 17 -3.02 6.52 -50.85
C ALA A 17 -3.87 5.63 -51.76
N ALA A 18 -4.47 6.22 -52.80
CA ALA A 18 -5.25 5.50 -53.80
C ALA A 18 -4.50 5.43 -55.13
N THR A 19 -4.34 4.23 -55.68
CA THR A 19 -3.67 3.99 -56.96
C THR A 19 -4.56 3.25 -57.95
N ASP A 20 -4.29 3.45 -59.24
CA ASP A 20 -4.89 2.63 -60.31
C ASP A 20 -4.23 1.23 -60.38
N LYS A 21 -4.65 0.41 -61.35
CA LYS A 21 -4.09 -0.94 -61.56
C LYS A 21 -2.61 -0.96 -61.96
N ASN A 22 -2.05 0.18 -62.38
CA ASN A 22 -0.63 0.34 -62.75
C ASN A 22 0.19 0.98 -61.62
N TYR A 23 -0.37 1.03 -60.40
CA TYR A 23 0.25 1.63 -59.23
C TYR A 23 0.54 3.13 -59.36
N LYS A 24 -0.19 3.84 -60.22
CA LYS A 24 -0.12 5.30 -60.32
C LYS A 24 -1.14 5.95 -59.40
N LEU A 25 -0.74 6.99 -58.67
CA LEU A 25 -1.65 7.76 -57.82
C LEU A 25 -2.82 8.31 -58.64
N ILE A 26 -4.03 8.06 -58.15
CA ILE A 26 -5.24 8.60 -58.77
C ILE A 26 -5.31 10.09 -58.47
N ARG A 27 -5.68 10.88 -59.48
CA ARG A 27 -5.95 12.31 -59.32
C ARG A 27 -7.44 12.59 -59.37
N ALA A 28 -7.91 13.42 -58.46
CA ALA A 28 -9.26 13.98 -58.50
C ALA A 28 -9.23 15.45 -58.10
N LYS A 29 -9.99 16.29 -58.83
CA LYS A 29 -10.11 17.74 -58.57
C LYS A 29 -8.74 18.44 -58.38
N GLY A 30 -7.77 18.08 -59.21
CA GLY A 30 -6.43 18.68 -59.21
C GLY A 30 -5.46 18.16 -58.15
N LYS A 31 -5.87 17.25 -57.26
CA LYS A 31 -5.02 16.69 -56.19
C LYS A 31 -4.75 15.22 -56.40
N ASP A 32 -3.54 14.78 -56.04
CA ASP A 32 -3.22 13.36 -55.90
C ASP A 32 -3.96 12.81 -54.67
N LEU A 33 -4.59 11.65 -54.83
CA LEU A 33 -5.37 11.00 -53.78
C LEU A 33 -4.44 10.25 -52.81
N TRP A 34 -3.72 11.02 -52.01
CA TRP A 34 -2.98 10.55 -50.85
C TRP A 34 -3.00 11.59 -49.75
N GLY A 35 -2.72 11.17 -48.53
CA GLY A 35 -2.61 12.08 -47.41
C GLY A 35 -2.45 11.36 -46.08
N VAL A 36 -2.43 12.14 -45.00
CA VAL A 36 -2.37 11.64 -43.65
C VAL A 36 -3.39 12.36 -42.78
N ARG A 37 -4.17 11.59 -42.01
CA ARG A 37 -5.05 12.11 -40.97
C ARG A 37 -4.31 12.02 -39.64
N LEU A 38 -3.92 13.15 -39.06
CA LEU A 38 -3.33 13.20 -37.71
C LEU A 38 -4.44 13.34 -36.65
N PHE A 39 -4.24 12.70 -35.50
CA PHE A 39 -5.12 12.79 -34.33
C PHE A 39 -4.32 12.60 -33.03
N GLN A 40 -4.88 13.04 -31.90
CA GLN A 40 -4.27 12.79 -30.60
C GLN A 40 -4.38 11.30 -30.25
N THR A 41 -3.27 10.70 -29.80
CA THR A 41 -3.25 9.31 -29.33
C THR A 41 -4.28 9.09 -28.23
N ALA A 42 -5.03 8.01 -28.33
CA ALA A 42 -6.04 7.66 -27.34
C ALA A 42 -5.39 7.38 -25.98
N LYS A 43 -5.99 7.92 -24.92
CA LYS A 43 -5.61 7.59 -23.54
C LYS A 43 -6.32 6.31 -23.08
N THR A 44 -5.64 5.51 -22.27
CA THR A 44 -6.26 4.34 -21.64
C THR A 44 -7.30 4.77 -20.60
N ALA A 45 -8.21 3.87 -20.22
CA ALA A 45 -9.23 4.14 -19.20
C ALA A 45 -8.69 4.12 -17.76
N ALA A 46 -7.38 3.89 -17.55
CA ALA A 46 -6.77 3.73 -16.24
C ALA A 46 -6.90 4.97 -15.35
N GLU A 47 -6.61 6.16 -15.89
CA GLU A 47 -6.74 7.44 -15.16
C GLU A 47 -8.18 7.68 -14.70
N ARG A 48 -9.16 7.43 -15.57
CA ARG A 48 -10.60 7.52 -15.25
C ARG A 48 -11.01 6.53 -14.16
N ARG A 49 -10.47 5.29 -14.20
CA ARG A 49 -10.69 4.27 -13.15
C ARG A 49 -10.14 4.75 -11.81
N SER A 50 -8.93 5.28 -11.76
CA SER A 50 -8.30 5.81 -10.55
C SER A 50 -9.12 6.95 -9.91
N HIS A 51 -9.56 7.92 -10.71
CA HIS A 51 -10.44 9.00 -10.22
C HIS A 51 -11.78 8.49 -9.69
N ARG A 52 -12.39 7.50 -10.36
CA ARG A 52 -13.65 6.88 -9.93
C ARG A 52 -13.48 6.18 -8.57
N VAL A 53 -12.42 5.40 -8.40
CA VAL A 53 -12.11 4.70 -7.14
C VAL A 53 -11.88 5.70 -6.00
N ALA A 54 -11.09 6.75 -6.23
CA ALA A 54 -10.83 7.79 -5.24
C ALA A 54 -12.12 8.49 -4.79
N ARG A 55 -13.01 8.82 -5.73
CA ARG A 55 -14.33 9.42 -5.43
C ARG A 55 -15.19 8.50 -4.57
N LEU A 56 -15.32 7.22 -4.96
CA LEU A 56 -16.12 6.24 -4.22
C LEU A 56 -15.56 6.02 -2.79
N ARG A 57 -14.24 5.94 -2.65
CA ARG A 57 -13.57 5.86 -1.34
C ARG A 57 -13.95 7.04 -0.46
N ARG A 58 -13.85 8.27 -0.99
CA ARG A 58 -14.20 9.51 -0.26
C ARG A 58 -15.68 9.56 0.13
N GLN A 59 -16.58 9.14 -0.75
CA GLN A 59 -18.02 9.07 -0.45
C GLN A 59 -18.29 8.06 0.68
N ARG A 60 -17.70 6.87 0.63
CA ARG A 60 -17.84 5.86 1.68
C ARG A 60 -17.27 6.33 3.02
N GLU A 61 -16.15 7.04 3.00
CA GLU A 61 -15.58 7.66 4.20
C GLU A 61 -16.52 8.70 4.81
N LYS A 62 -17.07 9.61 4.00
CA LYS A 62 -18.08 10.58 4.45
C LYS A 62 -19.29 9.90 5.08
N VAL A 63 -19.79 8.82 4.47
CA VAL A 63 -20.92 8.06 5.00
C VAL A 63 -20.59 7.43 6.36
N ARG A 64 -19.42 6.78 6.51
CA ARG A 64 -18.99 6.22 7.81
C ARG A 64 -18.88 7.30 8.89
N ILE A 65 -18.25 8.44 8.56
CA ILE A 65 -18.14 9.57 9.49
C ILE A 65 -19.52 10.15 9.84
N GLY A 66 -20.46 10.19 8.88
CA GLY A 66 -21.83 10.61 9.13
C GLY A 66 -22.57 9.72 10.13
N TYR A 67 -22.37 8.39 10.06
CA TYR A 67 -22.93 7.49 11.08
C TYR A 67 -22.26 7.65 12.44
N LEU A 68 -20.93 7.80 12.47
CA LEU A 68 -20.22 8.12 13.70
C LEU A 68 -20.78 9.40 14.35
N LYS A 69 -20.95 10.47 13.56
CA LYS A 69 -21.58 11.73 13.99
C LYS A 69 -22.99 11.49 14.54
N THR A 70 -23.79 10.65 13.89
CA THR A 70 -25.15 10.31 14.34
C THR A 70 -25.14 9.63 15.72
N ILE A 71 -24.26 8.63 15.91
CA ILE A 71 -24.14 7.89 17.18
C ILE A 71 -23.75 8.82 18.34
N PHE A 72 -22.85 9.77 18.10
CA PHE A 72 -22.39 10.71 19.13
C PHE A 72 -23.29 11.96 19.28
N SER A 73 -24.26 12.17 18.39
CA SER A 73 -24.94 13.45 18.22
C SER A 73 -25.62 13.92 19.49
N ASP A 74 -26.47 13.08 20.08
CA ASP A 74 -27.27 13.46 21.25
C ASP A 74 -26.40 13.72 22.47
N ALA A 75 -25.34 12.93 22.66
CA ALA A 75 -24.40 13.09 23.77
C ALA A 75 -23.59 14.39 23.62
N ILE A 76 -23.10 14.71 22.42
CA ILE A 76 -22.37 15.95 22.16
C ILE A 76 -23.29 17.16 22.28
N ASN A 77 -24.49 17.12 21.69
CA ASN A 77 -25.43 18.25 21.71
C ASN A 77 -25.87 18.62 23.13
N LYS A 78 -25.91 17.68 24.07
CA LYS A 78 -26.17 17.96 25.49
C LYS A 78 -25.07 18.81 26.15
N VAL A 79 -23.83 18.68 25.69
CA VAL A 79 -22.67 19.42 26.22
C VAL A 79 -22.44 20.70 25.41
N ASP A 80 -22.53 20.61 24.09
CA ASP A 80 -22.14 21.66 23.17
C ASP A 80 -22.87 21.51 21.81
N PRO A 81 -24.05 22.14 21.66
CA PRO A 81 -24.83 22.11 20.42
C PRO A 81 -24.08 22.67 19.19
N GLY A 82 -23.06 23.52 19.40
CA GLY A 82 -22.33 24.18 18.33
C GLY A 82 -21.12 23.38 17.82
N PHE A 83 -20.73 22.31 18.52
CA PHE A 83 -19.48 21.58 18.27
C PHE A 83 -19.32 21.13 16.81
N PHE A 84 -20.34 20.46 16.27
CA PHE A 84 -20.27 19.95 14.91
C PHE A 84 -20.28 21.04 13.85
N GLN A 85 -21.02 22.13 14.09
CA GLN A 85 -21.04 23.27 13.17
C GLN A 85 -19.64 23.91 13.09
N ARG A 86 -18.95 24.08 14.22
CA ARG A 86 -17.59 24.62 14.24
C ARG A 86 -16.57 23.73 13.55
N LEU A 87 -16.72 22.41 13.69
CA LEU A 87 -15.91 21.44 12.94
C LEU A 87 -16.13 21.55 11.43
N ASP A 88 -17.38 21.65 10.99
CA ASP A 88 -17.74 21.79 9.58
C ASP A 88 -17.22 23.14 9.01
N ASP A 89 -17.24 24.20 9.83
CA ASP A 89 -16.77 25.54 9.46
C ASP A 89 -15.24 25.76 9.60
N SER A 90 -14.51 24.75 10.07
CA SER A 90 -13.07 24.88 10.40
C SER A 90 -12.14 25.18 9.21
N PHE A 91 -12.62 24.98 7.98
CA PHE A 91 -11.88 25.31 6.76
C PHE A 91 -12.09 26.76 6.30
N PHE A 92 -13.16 27.43 6.76
CA PHE A 92 -13.51 28.78 6.34
C PHE A 92 -12.68 29.85 7.06
N TYR A 93 -12.48 30.99 6.39
CA TYR A 93 -12.01 32.20 7.05
C TYR A 93 -13.04 32.68 8.06
N ALA A 94 -12.62 33.45 9.08
CA ALA A 94 -13.50 33.88 10.16
C ALA A 94 -14.76 34.63 9.67
N GLU A 95 -14.62 35.40 8.59
CA GLU A 95 -15.70 36.15 7.94
C GLU A 95 -16.74 35.28 7.20
N ASP A 96 -16.35 34.08 6.79
CA ASP A 96 -17.19 33.13 6.06
C ASP A 96 -17.89 32.12 6.98
N LYS A 97 -17.59 32.14 8.29
CA LYS A 97 -18.20 31.21 9.26
C LYS A 97 -19.63 31.62 9.56
N ASN A 98 -20.53 30.65 9.65
CA ASN A 98 -21.93 30.88 10.06
C ASN A 98 -22.01 31.47 11.48
N ILE A 99 -21.10 31.04 12.36
CA ILE A 99 -20.95 31.59 13.70
C ILE A 99 -19.48 31.99 13.88
N ASN A 100 -19.24 33.29 14.04
CA ASN A 100 -17.90 33.79 14.29
C ASN A 100 -17.46 33.42 15.71
N GLN A 101 -16.56 32.44 15.81
CA GLN A 101 -15.92 32.04 17.06
C GLN A 101 -14.41 31.88 16.87
N PRO A 102 -13.61 32.24 17.90
CA PRO A 102 -12.15 32.22 17.83
C PRO A 102 -11.57 30.80 17.73
N TYR A 103 -12.31 29.79 18.19
CA TYR A 103 -11.88 28.41 18.31
C TYR A 103 -12.76 27.46 17.50
N ALA A 104 -12.15 26.39 16.98
CA ALA A 104 -12.81 25.42 16.11
C ALA A 104 -13.30 24.17 16.85
N LEU A 105 -12.65 23.78 17.95
CA LEU A 105 -13.01 22.56 18.70
C LEU A 105 -13.73 22.92 19.99
N PHE A 106 -13.07 23.65 20.87
CA PHE A 106 -13.53 24.02 22.21
C PHE A 106 -13.60 25.53 22.34
N ALA A 107 -14.79 26.03 22.63
CA ALA A 107 -15.07 27.44 22.86
C ALA A 107 -15.79 27.64 24.20
N ASP A 108 -15.49 26.77 25.17
CA ASP A 108 -16.16 26.75 26.46
C ASP A 108 -15.59 27.81 27.41
N THR A 109 -16.34 28.10 28.47
CA THR A 109 -15.83 28.95 29.55
C THR A 109 -14.80 28.16 30.35
N GLY A 110 -13.52 28.52 30.24
CA GLY A 110 -12.41 27.88 30.98
C GLY A 110 -11.74 26.70 30.29
N TYR A 111 -12.23 26.24 29.14
CA TYR A 111 -11.55 25.25 28.30
C TYR A 111 -11.68 25.59 26.81
N THR A 112 -10.54 25.82 26.16
CA THR A 112 -10.46 26.30 24.78
C THR A 112 -9.54 25.44 23.93
N ASP A 113 -9.47 25.70 22.62
CA ASP A 113 -8.47 25.03 21.75
C ASP A 113 -7.04 25.20 22.27
N VAL A 114 -6.72 26.33 22.93
CA VAL A 114 -5.38 26.56 23.51
C VAL A 114 -5.09 25.54 24.61
N ASP A 115 -6.07 25.28 25.47
CA ASP A 115 -5.96 24.29 26.55
C ASP A 115 -5.88 22.88 25.96
N TYR A 116 -6.75 22.57 25.01
CA TYR A 116 -6.73 21.30 24.29
C TYR A 116 -5.38 20.98 23.66
N TYR A 117 -4.76 21.92 22.94
CA TYR A 117 -3.45 21.70 22.32
C TYR A 117 -2.28 21.72 23.32
N ARG A 118 -2.46 22.31 24.50
CA ARG A 118 -1.49 22.21 25.60
C ARG A 118 -1.53 20.82 26.23
N ASP A 119 -2.73 20.31 26.51
CA ASP A 119 -2.94 19.01 27.13
C ASP A 119 -2.60 17.87 26.14
N TYR A 120 -2.97 18.05 24.87
CA TYR A 120 -2.78 17.09 23.80
C TYR A 120 -2.07 17.72 22.59
N PRO A 121 -0.72 17.82 22.64
CA PRO A 121 0.06 18.42 21.55
C PRO A 121 -0.16 17.75 20.19
N THR A 122 -0.54 16.47 20.20
CA THR A 122 -0.90 15.71 19.00
C THR A 122 -2.09 14.80 19.29
N ILE A 123 -2.82 14.39 18.25
CA ILE A 123 -3.96 13.47 18.39
C ILE A 123 -3.58 12.11 19.01
N PHE A 124 -2.30 11.72 18.92
CA PHE A 124 -1.80 10.49 19.53
C PHE A 124 -1.64 10.62 21.05
N HIS A 125 -1.38 11.83 21.58
CA HIS A 125 -1.44 12.07 23.03
C HIS A 125 -2.87 11.86 23.53
N LEU A 126 -3.86 12.40 22.82
CA LEU A 126 -5.27 12.20 23.18
C LEU A 126 -5.65 10.71 23.15
N ARG A 127 -5.30 9.99 22.07
CA ARG A 127 -5.57 8.54 21.97
C ARG A 127 -4.89 7.76 23.09
N SER A 128 -3.61 8.01 23.36
CA SER A 128 -2.87 7.39 24.46
C SER A 128 -3.53 7.65 25.82
N THR A 129 -3.93 8.90 26.10
CA THR A 129 -4.67 9.23 27.32
C THR A 129 -5.99 8.46 27.42
N LEU A 130 -6.78 8.38 26.35
CA LEU A 130 -8.05 7.64 26.38
C LEU A 130 -7.88 6.11 26.55
N ILE A 131 -6.71 5.58 26.19
CA ILE A 131 -6.37 4.16 26.39
C ILE A 131 -5.95 3.87 27.84
N HIS A 132 -5.16 4.75 28.45
CA HIS A 132 -4.52 4.48 29.75
C HIS A 132 -5.21 5.13 30.95
N ASP A 133 -5.84 6.29 30.75
CA ASP A 133 -6.54 7.03 31.81
C ASP A 133 -8.03 6.71 31.79
N THR A 134 -8.48 6.02 32.85
CA THR A 134 -9.86 5.56 33.02
C THR A 134 -10.78 6.61 33.64
N SER A 135 -10.26 7.79 34.01
CA SER A 135 -11.08 8.87 34.54
C SER A 135 -12.07 9.40 33.50
N PRO A 136 -13.26 9.91 33.92
CA PRO A 136 -14.24 10.47 33.00
C PRO A 136 -13.66 11.56 32.10
N LYS A 137 -13.92 11.46 30.78
CA LYS A 137 -13.50 12.44 29.78
C LYS A 137 -14.70 13.05 29.06
N ASP A 138 -14.52 14.25 28.53
CA ASP A 138 -15.49 14.93 27.69
C ASP A 138 -15.79 14.08 26.42
N VAL A 139 -17.08 13.95 26.08
CA VAL A 139 -17.54 13.18 24.92
C VAL A 139 -16.93 13.67 23.59
N ARG A 140 -16.65 14.97 23.46
CA ARG A 140 -16.02 15.57 22.28
C ARG A 140 -14.59 15.08 22.09
N LEU A 141 -13.85 14.82 23.18
CA LEU A 141 -12.50 14.26 23.13
C LEU A 141 -12.53 12.82 22.60
N VAL A 142 -13.45 11.99 23.10
CA VAL A 142 -13.64 10.62 22.60
C VAL A 142 -14.01 10.65 21.11
N TYR A 143 -14.94 11.51 20.71
CA TYR A 143 -15.31 11.67 19.30
C TYR A 143 -14.14 12.10 18.42
N LEU A 144 -13.31 13.06 18.85
CA LEU A 144 -12.15 13.53 18.07
C LEU A 144 -11.11 12.41 17.84
N ALA A 145 -10.86 11.59 18.86
CA ALA A 145 -9.97 10.44 18.76
C ALA A 145 -10.52 9.40 17.77
N VAL A 146 -11.79 9.00 17.90
CA VAL A 146 -12.42 8.02 17.00
C VAL A 146 -12.53 8.58 15.57
N LEU A 147 -12.86 9.85 15.40
CA LEU A 147 -12.90 10.53 14.09
C LEU A 147 -11.53 10.50 13.40
N ASN A 148 -10.45 10.73 14.14
CA ASN A 148 -9.10 10.63 13.60
C ASN A 148 -8.81 9.22 13.08
N MET A 149 -9.19 8.19 13.82
CA MET A 149 -9.00 6.80 13.40
C MET A 149 -9.82 6.50 12.13
N PHE A 150 -11.08 6.95 12.05
CA PHE A 150 -11.93 6.75 10.86
C PHE A 150 -11.35 7.40 9.58
N LYS A 151 -10.67 8.54 9.71
CA LYS A 151 -9.95 9.20 8.61
C LYS A 151 -8.65 8.48 8.21
N HIS A 152 -8.06 7.72 9.14
CA HIS A 152 -6.77 7.05 8.98
C HIS A 152 -6.83 5.57 9.40
N ARG A 153 -7.80 4.83 8.86
CA ARG A 153 -8.17 3.48 9.36
C ARG A 153 -7.21 2.33 8.99
N GLY A 154 -6.03 2.60 8.45
CA GLY A 154 -5.10 1.56 7.99
C GLY A 154 -5.56 0.78 6.74
N HIS A 155 -4.74 -0.15 6.28
CA HIS A 155 -5.04 -1.07 5.16
C HIS A 155 -5.64 -2.40 5.64
N PHE A 156 -6.27 -3.15 4.73
CA PHE A 156 -6.95 -4.42 5.01
C PHE A 156 -6.26 -5.63 4.36
N LEU A 157 -5.04 -5.45 3.86
CA LEU A 157 -4.27 -6.49 3.15
C LEU A 157 -3.79 -7.65 4.04
N ALA A 158 -3.70 -7.42 5.35
CA ALA A 158 -3.24 -8.41 6.31
C ALA A 158 -4.47 -9.08 6.94
N SER A 159 -5.09 -9.99 6.18
CA SER A 159 -6.30 -10.72 6.58
C SER A 159 -6.07 -11.77 7.67
N ASN A 160 -4.80 -12.10 7.95
CA ASN A 160 -4.40 -13.17 8.87
C ASN A 160 -3.74 -12.64 10.16
N LEU A 161 -3.83 -11.34 10.43
CA LEU A 161 -3.24 -10.77 11.65
C LEU A 161 -3.87 -11.39 12.90
N SER A 162 -3.02 -11.75 13.86
CA SER A 162 -3.44 -12.06 15.22
C SER A 162 -4.27 -10.89 15.80
N GLU A 163 -5.09 -11.14 16.82
CA GLU A 163 -5.91 -10.09 17.47
C GLU A 163 -5.11 -8.87 17.95
N ASN A 164 -3.77 -9.03 18.09
CA ASN A 164 -2.82 -8.00 18.53
C ASN A 164 -2.16 -7.22 17.39
N GLY A 165 -2.46 -7.52 16.12
CA GLY A 165 -2.13 -6.65 14.98
C GLY A 165 -0.68 -6.68 14.48
N VAL A 166 0.15 -7.62 14.92
CA VAL A 166 1.46 -7.92 14.32
C VAL A 166 1.47 -9.40 13.90
N ASP A 167 1.76 -9.67 12.63
CA ASP A 167 1.96 -11.03 12.12
C ASP A 167 3.18 -11.65 12.82
N ASP A 168 3.11 -12.93 13.16
CA ASP A 168 4.30 -13.65 13.55
C ASP A 168 5.27 -13.63 12.35
N PHE A 169 6.43 -12.98 12.54
CA PHE A 169 7.48 -12.93 11.53
C PHE A 169 7.85 -14.35 11.08
N GLY A 170 7.82 -15.31 12.00
CA GLY A 170 8.06 -16.72 11.73
C GLY A 170 7.15 -17.26 10.64
N ASP A 171 5.85 -16.97 10.68
CA ASP A 171 4.88 -17.46 9.70
C ASP A 171 5.10 -16.85 8.32
N ILE A 172 5.27 -15.53 8.24
CA ILE A 172 5.58 -14.82 6.99
C ILE A 172 6.86 -15.40 6.39
N TYR A 173 7.89 -15.53 7.20
CA TYR A 173 9.20 -15.98 6.76
C TYR A 173 9.17 -17.45 6.31
N GLN A 174 8.44 -18.32 7.01
CA GLN A 174 8.26 -19.72 6.59
C GLN A 174 7.50 -19.83 5.26
N GLN A 175 6.41 -19.07 5.08
CA GLN A 175 5.68 -19.05 3.81
C GLN A 175 6.55 -18.54 2.67
N TRP A 176 7.33 -17.51 2.94
CA TRP A 176 8.29 -16.95 2.00
C TRP A 176 9.36 -17.98 1.61
N CYS A 177 9.92 -18.73 2.57
CA CYS A 177 10.90 -19.80 2.33
C CYS A 177 10.35 -20.96 1.51
N LYS A 178 9.08 -21.35 1.74
CA LYS A 178 8.41 -22.42 0.98
C LYS A 178 8.10 -22.03 -0.47
N SER A 179 8.08 -20.74 -0.77
CA SER A 179 7.67 -20.18 -2.06
C SER A 179 8.82 -19.61 -2.87
N VAL A 180 10.08 -19.85 -2.46
CA VAL A 180 11.26 -19.29 -3.13
C VAL A 180 11.34 -19.79 -4.58
N PRO A 181 11.42 -18.88 -5.56
CA PRO A 181 11.46 -19.26 -6.96
C PRO A 181 12.81 -19.90 -7.28
N LYS A 182 12.82 -20.85 -8.23
CA LYS A 182 14.00 -21.65 -8.59
C LYS A 182 15.28 -20.84 -8.90
N PRO A 183 15.21 -19.67 -9.57
CA PRO A 183 16.41 -18.87 -9.84
C PRO A 183 17.10 -18.35 -8.57
N VAL A 184 16.37 -18.26 -7.46
CA VAL A 184 16.87 -17.75 -6.18
C VAL A 184 17.33 -18.93 -5.32
N GLN A 185 18.63 -19.02 -5.07
CA GLN A 185 19.20 -19.99 -4.14
C GLN A 185 19.39 -19.37 -2.76
N ILE A 186 18.89 -20.07 -1.73
CA ILE A 186 19.03 -19.65 -0.32
C ILE A 186 19.68 -20.78 0.46
N SER A 187 20.77 -20.46 1.16
CA SER A 187 21.42 -21.38 2.08
C SER A 187 20.76 -21.28 3.46
N ASP A 188 20.22 -22.41 3.91
CA ASP A 188 19.71 -22.63 5.28
C ASP A 188 18.69 -21.56 5.73
N PRO A 189 17.47 -21.57 5.17
CA PRO A 189 16.47 -20.54 5.44
C PRO A 189 15.93 -20.62 6.87
N GLU A 190 15.64 -21.82 7.38
CA GLU A 190 14.87 -22.02 8.62
C GLU A 190 15.68 -21.79 9.90
N ALA A 191 17.00 -22.03 9.89
CA ALA A 191 17.85 -21.90 11.09
C ALA A 191 18.18 -20.44 11.48
N LYS A 192 17.69 -19.45 10.73
CA LYS A 192 18.11 -18.04 10.84
C LYS A 192 16.97 -17.07 11.24
N THR A 193 15.75 -17.56 11.41
CA THR A 193 14.52 -16.76 11.63
C THR A 193 14.68 -15.70 12.72
N GLU A 194 15.05 -16.11 13.95
CA GLU A 194 15.18 -15.20 15.10
C GLU A 194 16.26 -14.11 14.87
N LYS A 195 17.37 -14.46 14.23
CA LYS A 195 18.44 -13.49 13.92
C LYS A 195 17.96 -12.46 12.90
N ILE A 196 17.25 -12.91 11.86
CA ILE A 196 16.69 -12.03 10.83
C ILE A 196 15.65 -11.10 11.46
N GLU A 197 14.74 -11.65 12.26
CA GLU A 197 13.72 -10.90 12.98
C GLU A 197 14.32 -9.77 13.83
N ASN A 198 15.35 -10.10 14.60
CA ASN A 198 16.07 -9.13 15.43
C ASN A 198 16.74 -8.03 14.61
N ILE A 199 17.30 -8.34 13.43
CA ILE A 199 17.92 -7.36 12.53
C ILE A 199 16.86 -6.46 11.89
N LEU A 200 15.77 -7.05 11.39
CA LEU A 200 14.70 -6.33 10.70
C LEU A 200 13.87 -5.46 11.64
N SER A 201 13.64 -5.90 12.88
CA SER A 201 12.88 -5.15 13.88
C SER A 201 13.70 -4.11 14.66
N LYS A 202 15.01 -4.01 14.39
CA LYS A 202 15.89 -3.06 15.11
C LYS A 202 15.55 -1.63 14.70
N ALA A 203 15.15 -0.83 15.69
CA ALA A 203 14.95 0.61 15.54
C ALA A 203 16.29 1.33 15.38
N GLY A 204 16.30 2.42 14.60
CA GLY A 204 17.47 3.30 14.48
C GLY A 204 18.71 2.69 13.83
N ILE A 205 18.57 1.64 13.02
CA ILE A 205 19.63 1.17 12.12
C ILE A 205 19.30 1.61 10.69
N SER A 206 20.32 2.11 9.97
CA SER A 206 20.15 2.50 8.57
C SER A 206 19.88 1.27 7.70
N ASN A 207 19.16 1.47 6.59
CA ASN A 207 18.83 0.37 5.67
C ASN A 207 20.08 -0.32 5.12
N THR A 208 21.18 0.42 4.93
CA THR A 208 22.46 -0.14 4.48
C THR A 208 23.12 -1.00 5.56
N ARG A 209 23.17 -0.54 6.81
CA ARG A 209 23.73 -1.34 7.92
C ARG A 209 22.87 -2.57 8.21
N ARG A 210 21.54 -2.47 8.05
CA ARG A 210 20.63 -3.61 8.13
C ARG A 210 20.93 -4.65 7.05
N LEU A 211 21.16 -4.21 5.80
CA LEU A 211 21.60 -5.10 4.72
C LEU A 211 22.93 -5.79 5.05
N GLU A 212 23.92 -5.05 5.56
CA GLU A 212 25.23 -5.63 5.94
C GLU A 212 25.08 -6.74 6.98
N ALA A 213 24.29 -6.51 8.03
CA ALA A 213 24.01 -7.54 9.04
C ALA A 213 23.30 -8.77 8.46
N LEU A 214 22.35 -8.58 7.54
CA LEU A 214 21.69 -9.71 6.86
C LEU A 214 22.67 -10.50 5.98
N LEU A 215 23.55 -9.82 5.24
CA LEU A 215 24.56 -10.47 4.41
C LEU A 215 25.49 -11.36 5.24
N GLU A 216 25.88 -10.90 6.43
CA GLU A 216 26.67 -11.69 7.39
C GLU A 216 25.90 -12.92 7.89
N VAL A 217 24.62 -12.76 8.25
CA VAL A 217 23.76 -13.88 8.68
C VAL A 217 23.62 -14.95 7.60
N PHE A 218 23.52 -14.54 6.33
CA PHE A 218 23.43 -15.47 5.21
C PHE A 218 24.79 -15.97 4.71
N GLY A 219 25.91 -15.37 5.12
CA GLY A 219 27.25 -15.72 4.65
C GLY A 219 27.48 -15.40 3.17
N ILE A 220 26.80 -14.38 2.62
CA ILE A 220 26.85 -14.02 1.20
C ILE A 220 27.47 -12.62 0.99
N LYS A 221 27.93 -12.34 -0.22
CA LYS A 221 28.50 -11.05 -0.62
C LYS A 221 27.43 -10.19 -1.29
N ARG A 222 27.66 -8.87 -1.34
CA ARG A 222 26.78 -7.89 -2.01
C ARG A 222 26.51 -8.16 -3.50
N ARG A 223 27.34 -9.00 -4.13
CA ARG A 223 27.24 -9.32 -5.57
C ARG A 223 26.27 -10.48 -5.85
N ASP A 224 25.94 -11.28 -4.84
CA ASP A 224 25.07 -12.43 -4.99
C ASP A 224 23.64 -12.00 -5.35
N ALA A 225 22.94 -12.77 -6.18
CA ALA A 225 21.57 -12.45 -6.60
C ALA A 225 20.63 -12.26 -5.40
N PHE A 226 20.78 -13.11 -4.37
CA PHE A 226 19.99 -13.03 -3.16
C PHE A 226 20.22 -11.73 -2.36
N ALA A 227 21.38 -11.07 -2.50
CA ALA A 227 21.62 -9.77 -1.90
C ALA A 227 20.68 -8.68 -2.45
N GLU A 228 20.18 -8.81 -3.68
CA GLU A 228 19.19 -7.89 -4.26
C GLU A 228 17.81 -8.06 -3.60
N VAL A 229 17.49 -9.27 -3.13
CA VAL A 229 16.26 -9.55 -2.37
C VAL A 229 16.36 -8.98 -0.95
N LEU A 230 17.51 -9.16 -0.29
CA LEU A 230 17.76 -8.55 1.03
C LEU A 230 17.75 -7.02 0.97
N LYS A 231 18.12 -6.41 -0.17
CA LYS A 231 17.91 -4.97 -0.38
C LYS A 231 16.44 -4.61 -0.30
N LEU A 232 15.55 -5.37 -0.94
CA LEU A 232 14.11 -5.14 -0.90
C LEU A 232 13.57 -5.23 0.53
N TRP A 233 13.99 -6.25 1.32
CA TRP A 233 13.62 -6.36 2.74
C TRP A 233 14.03 -5.14 3.57
N CYS A 234 15.17 -4.52 3.25
CA CYS A 234 15.66 -3.31 3.89
C CYS A 234 15.04 -2.02 3.32
N GLY A 235 14.17 -2.11 2.31
CA GLY A 235 13.61 -0.95 1.59
C GLY A 235 14.62 -0.21 0.71
N LEU A 236 15.73 -0.84 0.34
CA LEU A 236 16.69 -0.36 -0.65
C LEU A 236 16.24 -0.75 -2.07
N LYS A 237 16.91 -0.20 -3.09
CA LYS A 237 16.66 -0.58 -4.50
C LYS A 237 17.33 -1.91 -4.84
N GLY A 238 16.52 -2.94 -5.09
CA GLY A 238 16.96 -4.23 -5.62
C GLY A 238 16.90 -4.26 -7.15
N ASN A 239 17.89 -4.88 -7.79
CA ASN A 239 17.92 -5.06 -9.25
C ASN A 239 17.15 -6.33 -9.65
N LEU A 240 16.05 -6.17 -10.41
CA LEU A 240 15.13 -7.24 -10.78
C LEU A 240 15.77 -8.24 -11.76
N SER A 241 16.55 -7.77 -12.74
CA SER A 241 17.25 -8.66 -13.69
C SER A 241 18.27 -9.59 -13.05
N LYS A 242 18.72 -9.28 -11.83
CA LYS A 242 19.58 -10.20 -11.07
C LYS A 242 18.79 -11.24 -10.27
N ILE A 243 17.55 -10.91 -9.88
CA ILE A 243 16.65 -11.82 -9.17
C ILE A 243 16.05 -12.80 -10.17
N TRP A 244 15.62 -12.29 -11.33
CA TRP A 244 15.03 -13.04 -12.44
C TRP A 244 15.86 -12.85 -13.71
N SER A 245 16.95 -13.60 -13.83
CA SER A 245 17.91 -13.47 -14.92
C SER A 245 17.38 -13.86 -16.30
N GLU A 246 16.31 -14.65 -16.34
CA GLU A 246 15.70 -15.14 -17.59
C GLU A 246 14.47 -14.31 -18.01
N THR A 247 14.06 -13.34 -17.19
CA THR A 247 12.90 -12.49 -17.48
C THR A 247 13.33 -11.23 -18.22
N ASP A 248 12.61 -10.92 -19.31
CA ASP A 248 12.77 -9.63 -19.98
C ASP A 248 11.97 -8.55 -19.24
N PHE A 249 12.66 -7.47 -18.91
CA PHE A 249 12.10 -6.30 -18.23
C PHE A 249 12.18 -5.05 -19.10
N SER A 250 12.39 -5.20 -20.41
CA SER A 250 12.46 -4.11 -21.38
C SER A 250 11.22 -3.21 -21.39
N ASP A 251 10.06 -3.78 -21.07
CA ASP A 251 8.77 -3.08 -20.96
C ASP A 251 8.58 -2.29 -19.65
N LEU A 252 9.50 -2.41 -18.68
CA LEU A 252 9.51 -1.49 -17.54
C LEU A 252 10.02 -0.13 -18.02
N ASP A 253 9.22 0.90 -17.77
CA ASP A 253 9.43 2.32 -18.13
C ASP A 253 10.61 2.98 -17.37
N ASN A 254 11.72 2.25 -17.16
CA ASN A 254 12.90 2.63 -16.41
C ASN A 254 14.17 2.15 -17.13
N THR A 255 15.19 3.02 -17.20
CA THR A 255 16.51 2.71 -17.79
C THR A 255 17.27 1.57 -17.09
N LYS A 256 16.81 1.13 -15.91
CA LYS A 256 17.23 -0.09 -15.20
C LYS A 256 16.03 -0.72 -14.47
N PRO A 257 15.78 -2.02 -14.61
CA PRO A 257 14.69 -2.70 -13.92
C PRO A 257 15.07 -2.91 -12.44
N ALA A 258 14.77 -1.92 -11.63
CA ALA A 258 15.03 -1.93 -10.19
C ALA A 258 13.76 -1.51 -9.43
N LEU A 259 13.60 -2.09 -8.24
CA LEU A 259 12.44 -1.89 -7.39
C LEU A 259 12.88 -1.43 -6.00
N SER A 260 12.18 -0.44 -5.44
CA SER A 260 12.11 -0.23 -3.99
C SER A 260 10.67 -0.14 -3.56
N PHE A 261 10.32 -0.80 -2.46
CA PHE A 261 9.01 -0.65 -1.83
C PHE A 261 8.75 0.75 -1.24
N LYS A 262 9.72 1.67 -1.33
CA LYS A 262 9.57 3.09 -0.98
C LYS A 262 9.29 4.00 -2.18
N ASP A 263 9.35 3.47 -3.39
CA ASP A 263 9.17 4.27 -4.60
C ASP A 263 7.74 4.83 -4.67
N SER A 264 7.59 6.10 -5.07
CA SER A 264 6.28 6.77 -5.08
C SER A 264 5.31 6.24 -6.13
N ASN A 265 5.82 5.54 -7.14
CA ASN A 265 5.06 4.89 -8.21
C ASN A 265 4.97 3.37 -8.01
N LEU A 266 5.17 2.86 -6.79
CA LEU A 266 5.20 1.43 -6.48
C LEU A 266 4.00 0.66 -7.06
N ASP A 267 2.77 1.16 -6.89
CA ASP A 267 1.56 0.46 -7.36
C ASP A 267 1.56 0.23 -8.88
N MET A 268 2.06 1.20 -9.65
CA MET A 268 2.20 1.10 -11.09
C MET A 268 3.25 0.06 -11.46
N VAL A 269 4.40 0.08 -10.79
CA VAL A 269 5.49 -0.89 -11.02
C VAL A 269 5.04 -2.30 -10.65
N LEU A 270 4.34 -2.49 -9.52
CA LEU A 270 3.80 -3.80 -9.13
C LEU A 270 2.76 -4.32 -10.11
N SER A 271 1.94 -3.45 -10.72
CA SER A 271 0.99 -3.86 -11.76
C SER A 271 1.70 -4.32 -13.02
N GLN A 272 2.76 -3.63 -13.44
CA GLN A 272 3.59 -4.06 -14.58
C GLN A 272 4.30 -5.39 -14.28
N LEU A 273 4.81 -5.56 -13.06
CA LEU A 273 5.47 -6.81 -12.64
C LEU A 273 4.50 -7.99 -12.56
N GLU A 274 3.23 -7.76 -12.25
CA GLU A 274 2.18 -8.79 -12.29
C GLU A 274 1.96 -9.32 -13.72
N GLU A 275 2.11 -8.47 -14.73
CA GLU A 275 1.98 -8.86 -16.14
C GLU A 275 3.24 -9.56 -16.68
N ILE A 276 4.42 -9.21 -16.15
CA ILE A 276 5.73 -9.72 -16.62
C ILE A 276 6.13 -11.03 -15.93
N LEU A 277 5.87 -11.15 -14.62
CA LEU A 277 6.32 -12.29 -13.82
C LEU A 277 5.33 -13.45 -13.86
N PRO A 278 5.80 -14.70 -13.81
CA PRO A 278 4.92 -15.84 -13.52
C PRO A 278 4.17 -15.68 -12.19
N ASP A 279 2.94 -16.20 -12.10
CA ASP A 279 2.08 -16.09 -10.90
C ASP A 279 2.80 -16.49 -9.60
N GLU A 280 3.60 -17.57 -9.62
CA GLU A 280 4.38 -18.05 -8.46
C GLU A 280 5.44 -17.02 -8.02
N ASP A 281 6.13 -16.40 -8.98
CA ASP A 281 7.19 -15.44 -8.75
C ASP A 281 6.64 -14.09 -8.26
N TYR A 282 5.52 -13.64 -8.84
CA TYR A 282 4.81 -12.45 -8.37
C TYR A 282 4.27 -12.64 -6.95
N SER A 283 3.68 -13.81 -6.66
CA SER A 283 3.22 -14.15 -5.31
C SER A 283 4.37 -14.12 -4.30
N TRP A 284 5.55 -14.63 -4.67
CA TRP A 284 6.75 -14.55 -3.84
C TRP A 284 7.29 -13.13 -3.66
N LEU A 285 7.23 -12.28 -4.69
CA LEU A 285 7.53 -10.85 -4.57
C LEU A 285 6.59 -10.17 -3.56
N MET A 286 5.31 -10.54 -3.53
CA MET A 286 4.35 -10.03 -2.55
C MET A 286 4.67 -10.50 -1.13
N LEU A 287 5.11 -11.74 -0.93
CA LEU A 287 5.63 -12.20 0.37
C LEU A 287 6.92 -11.43 0.76
N THR A 288 7.78 -11.11 -0.21
CA THR A 288 8.97 -10.27 0.01
C THR A 288 8.58 -8.87 0.48
N LYS A 289 7.50 -8.31 -0.07
CA LYS A 289 6.93 -7.04 0.40
C LYS A 289 6.37 -7.15 1.82
N GLN A 290 5.71 -8.25 2.17
CA GLN A 290 5.20 -8.47 3.53
C GLN A 290 6.33 -8.46 4.58
N ILE A 291 7.49 -9.08 4.29
CA ILE A 291 8.68 -8.99 5.16
C ILE A 291 9.12 -7.54 5.38
N TYR A 292 9.15 -6.74 4.30
CA TYR A 292 9.48 -5.32 4.39
C TYR A 292 8.44 -4.52 5.20
N ASP A 293 7.15 -4.72 4.93
CA ASP A 293 6.05 -4.06 5.63
C ASP A 293 6.08 -4.39 7.13
N TRP A 294 6.34 -5.66 7.48
CA TRP A 294 6.53 -6.11 8.86
C TRP A 294 7.73 -5.41 9.53
N SER A 295 8.88 -5.33 8.86
CA SER A 295 10.07 -4.65 9.39
C SER A 295 9.77 -3.18 9.68
N LEU A 296 9.04 -2.51 8.79
CA LEU A 296 8.66 -1.12 8.94
C LEU A 296 7.66 -0.92 10.10
N LEU A 297 6.63 -1.76 10.18
CA LEU A 297 5.64 -1.73 11.26
C LEU A 297 6.29 -2.00 12.62
N SER A 298 7.12 -3.03 12.73
CA SER A 298 7.86 -3.37 13.96
C SER A 298 8.77 -2.22 14.40
N GLY A 299 9.44 -1.56 13.45
CA GLY A 299 10.19 -0.34 13.72
C GLY A 299 9.34 0.84 14.19
N MET A 300 8.10 1.00 13.67
CA MET A 300 7.17 2.04 14.12
C MET A 300 6.60 1.82 15.51
N MET A 301 6.52 0.56 15.96
CA MET A 301 6.06 0.19 17.30
C MET A 301 7.17 0.28 18.35
N LYS A 302 8.39 0.71 17.96
CA LYS A 302 9.53 0.90 18.86
C LYS A 302 10.01 2.35 18.87
N ASP A 303 10.56 2.80 19.99
CA ASP A 303 11.30 4.07 20.03
C ASP A 303 12.78 3.90 19.66
N ALA A 304 13.53 5.01 19.69
CA ALA A 304 14.94 5.04 19.34
C ALA A 304 15.83 4.21 20.29
N SER A 305 15.37 3.88 21.51
CA SER A 305 16.07 3.00 22.44
C SER A 305 15.81 1.51 22.16
N GLY A 306 14.83 1.21 21.30
CA GLY A 306 14.36 -0.14 20.99
C GLY A 306 13.23 -0.63 21.89
N LYS A 307 12.74 0.20 22.82
CA LYS A 307 11.56 -0.12 23.64
C LYS A 307 10.34 -0.25 22.73
N SER A 308 9.65 -1.38 22.85
CA SER A 308 8.40 -1.68 22.14
C SER A 308 7.19 -1.11 22.87
N TYR A 309 6.15 -0.81 22.12
CA TYR A 309 4.87 -0.31 22.60
C TYR A 309 3.73 -1.21 22.12
N ASP A 310 2.71 -1.39 22.97
CA ASP A 310 1.53 -2.19 22.62
C ASP A 310 0.53 -1.40 21.77
N TYR A 311 0.55 -0.08 21.91
CA TYR A 311 -0.30 0.85 21.16
C TYR A 311 0.53 1.77 20.28
N LEU A 312 0.13 1.92 19.01
CA LEU A 312 0.80 2.79 18.06
C LEU A 312 0.83 4.24 18.56
N SER A 313 -0.23 4.70 19.22
CA SER A 313 -0.31 6.03 19.80
C SER A 313 0.82 6.31 20.79
N ASP A 314 1.21 5.33 21.61
CA ASP A 314 2.31 5.49 22.57
C ASP A 314 3.66 5.62 21.86
N ALA A 315 3.91 4.79 20.84
CA ALA A 315 5.10 4.92 20.00
C ALA A 315 5.16 6.29 19.28
N ARG A 316 4.00 6.83 18.87
CA ARG A 316 3.92 8.17 18.28
C ARG A 316 4.16 9.26 19.31
N VAL A 317 3.72 9.11 20.56
CA VAL A 317 4.05 10.04 21.66
C VAL A 317 5.56 10.04 21.91
N ALA A 318 6.19 8.86 21.99
CA ALA A 318 7.65 8.75 22.13
C ALA A 318 8.39 9.41 20.94
N SER A 319 7.91 9.23 19.72
CA SER A 319 8.44 9.90 18.52
C SER A 319 8.35 11.43 18.60
N TYR A 320 7.24 11.97 19.12
CA TYR A 320 7.09 13.42 19.34
C TYR A 320 8.07 13.94 20.38
N GLN A 321 8.23 13.23 21.49
CA GLN A 321 9.21 13.59 22.52
C GLN A 321 10.63 13.59 21.96
N LYS A 322 10.99 12.56 21.20
CA LYS A 322 12.29 12.48 20.50
C LYS A 322 12.51 13.68 19.57
N HIS A 323 11.50 14.06 18.78
CA HIS A 323 11.58 15.24 17.93
C HIS A 323 11.84 16.51 18.75
N SER A 324 11.11 16.68 19.86
CA SER A 324 11.26 17.84 20.75
C SER A 324 12.68 17.96 21.32
N GLU A 325 13.24 16.84 21.79
CA GLU A 325 14.60 16.75 22.34
C GLU A 325 15.67 17.00 21.26
N ASP A 326 15.51 16.41 20.09
CA ASP A 326 16.39 16.64 18.94
C ASP A 326 16.38 18.09 18.50
N LEU A 327 15.20 18.72 18.46
CA LEU A 327 15.08 20.12 18.08
C LEU A 327 15.76 21.06 19.09
N LYS A 328 15.61 20.77 20.39
CA LYS A 328 16.33 21.51 21.45
C LYS A 328 17.84 21.34 21.29
N THR A 329 18.30 20.11 21.05
CA THR A 329 19.72 19.79 20.82
C THR A 329 20.27 20.54 19.60
N LEU A 330 19.53 20.56 18.49
CA LEU A 330 19.91 21.29 17.29
C LEU A 330 19.96 22.79 17.54
N LYS A 331 18.92 23.38 18.15
CA LYS A 331 18.91 24.82 18.46
C LYS A 331 20.07 25.21 19.37
N ARG A 332 20.35 24.41 20.40
CA ARG A 332 21.49 24.60 21.30
C ARG A 332 22.81 24.59 20.53
N PHE A 333 23.01 23.63 19.62
CA PHE A 333 24.21 23.59 18.77
C PHE A 333 24.45 24.91 18.01
N TYR A 334 23.42 25.49 17.41
CA TYR A 334 23.56 26.76 16.69
C TYR A 334 23.86 27.93 17.63
N HIS A 335 23.28 27.95 18.82
CA HIS A 335 23.52 29.00 19.82
C HIS A 335 24.93 28.93 20.39
N ASP A 336 25.37 27.75 20.84
CA ASP A 336 26.67 27.53 21.49
C ASP A 336 27.85 27.80 20.54
N ASN A 337 27.63 27.62 19.23
CA ASN A 337 28.64 27.85 18.20
C ASN A 337 28.47 29.21 17.49
N HIS A 338 27.67 30.12 18.04
CA HIS A 338 27.46 31.49 17.54
C HIS A 338 27.02 31.58 16.06
N LEU A 339 26.25 30.61 15.58
CA LEU A 339 25.77 30.52 14.20
C LEU A 339 24.47 31.30 13.97
N SER A 340 24.41 32.56 14.36
CA SER A 340 23.18 33.37 14.38
C SER A 340 22.49 33.51 13.02
N ALA A 341 23.26 33.81 11.96
CA ALA A 341 22.72 33.93 10.61
C ALA A 341 22.17 32.58 10.10
N ALA A 342 22.89 31.49 10.33
CA ALA A 342 22.45 30.15 9.95
C ALA A 342 21.23 29.71 10.77
N TYR A 343 21.15 30.07 12.06
CA TYR A 343 19.98 29.81 12.92
C TYR A 343 18.72 30.46 12.35
N ASP A 344 18.81 31.75 12.01
CA ASP A 344 17.68 32.47 11.44
C ASP A 344 17.24 31.84 10.11
N GLN A 345 18.19 31.46 9.26
CA GLN A 345 17.93 30.74 8.02
C GLN A 345 17.38 29.32 8.24
N MET A 346 17.69 28.68 9.37
CA MET A 346 17.21 27.33 9.68
C MET A 346 15.79 27.33 10.24
N PHE A 347 15.47 28.28 11.13
CA PHE A 347 14.28 28.22 11.99
C PHE A 347 13.32 29.42 11.91
N ARG A 348 13.72 30.54 11.28
CA ARG A 348 12.93 31.79 11.32
C ARG A 348 12.38 32.27 9.99
N VAL A 349 12.74 31.61 8.89
CA VAL A 349 12.22 31.87 7.54
C VAL A 349 11.82 30.58 6.84
N MET A 350 10.95 30.65 5.84
CA MET A 350 10.55 29.53 5.00
C MET A 350 11.55 29.34 3.86
N GLY A 351 12.45 28.36 4.01
CA GLY A 351 13.46 28.04 3.01
C GLY A 351 13.04 26.87 2.12
N LYS A 352 14.01 26.35 1.33
CA LYS A 352 13.80 25.14 0.50
C LYS A 352 14.16 23.85 1.24
N ASP A 353 15.15 23.89 2.13
CA ASP A 353 15.80 22.73 2.73
C ASP A 353 16.04 22.89 4.26
N ASN A 354 15.34 23.85 4.88
CA ASN A 354 15.51 24.18 6.29
C ASN A 354 14.43 23.55 7.19
N TYR A 355 14.55 23.74 8.51
CA TYR A 355 13.62 23.16 9.47
C TYR A 355 12.21 23.73 9.31
N SER A 356 12.05 25.02 9.02
CA SER A 356 10.73 25.62 8.73
C SER A 356 10.02 24.92 7.56
N ALA A 357 10.75 24.63 6.48
CA ALA A 357 10.26 23.90 5.30
C ALA A 357 9.94 22.44 5.63
N TYR A 358 10.73 21.82 6.50
CA TYR A 358 10.47 20.48 6.99
C TYR A 358 9.22 20.45 7.87
N ALA A 359 9.10 21.32 8.86
CA ALA A 359 7.93 21.43 9.74
C ALA A 359 6.68 21.90 8.96
N GLY A 360 6.87 22.58 7.84
CA GLY A 360 5.80 23.15 7.04
C GLY A 360 5.17 24.40 7.65
N SER A 361 5.84 25.02 8.61
CA SER A 361 5.40 26.26 9.21
C SER A 361 6.57 27.03 9.82
N VAL A 362 6.42 28.35 9.86
CA VAL A 362 7.30 29.26 10.58
C VAL A 362 6.44 30.30 11.29
N GLN A 363 6.79 30.60 12.53
CA GLN A 363 6.19 31.67 13.30
C GLN A 363 7.31 32.44 13.99
N SER A 364 7.75 33.51 13.34
CA SER A 364 8.82 34.37 13.84
C SER A 364 8.49 35.84 13.56
N LYS A 365 9.29 36.76 14.14
CA LYS A 365 9.17 38.19 13.80
C LYS A 365 9.51 38.50 12.33
N LYS A 366 10.25 37.61 11.65
CA LYS A 366 10.65 37.80 10.25
C LYS A 366 9.59 37.32 9.28
N GLU A 367 8.90 36.23 9.61
CA GLU A 367 7.97 35.57 8.71
C GLU A 367 6.98 34.71 9.49
N VAL A 368 5.73 34.68 9.01
CA VAL A 368 4.65 33.83 9.53
C VAL A 368 4.00 33.10 8.37
N VAL A 369 4.26 31.79 8.27
CA VAL A 369 3.66 30.91 7.25
C VAL A 369 3.17 29.65 7.93
N ARG A 370 1.95 29.22 7.58
CA ARG A 370 1.37 27.96 8.03
C ARG A 370 1.05 27.10 6.81
N ARG A 371 1.40 25.81 6.86
CA ARG A 371 1.14 24.81 5.80
C ARG A 371 1.86 25.11 4.48
N GLY A 372 3.18 25.29 4.55
CA GLY A 372 4.07 25.50 3.39
C GLY A 372 5.14 24.42 3.22
N ALA A 373 4.93 23.20 3.72
CA ALA A 373 5.95 22.15 3.71
C ALA A 373 6.44 21.85 2.29
N SER A 374 7.75 21.99 2.06
CA SER A 374 8.36 21.84 0.75
C SER A 374 9.59 20.92 0.73
N CYS A 375 10.07 20.46 1.90
CA CYS A 375 11.28 19.65 2.00
C CYS A 375 11.08 18.31 2.74
N GLY A 376 11.80 17.29 2.26
CA GLY A 376 11.92 15.98 2.90
C GLY A 376 13.05 15.94 3.93
N ILE A 377 13.07 14.90 4.76
CA ILE A 377 14.07 14.74 5.84
C ILE A 377 15.51 14.65 5.30
N GLU A 378 15.71 14.03 4.14
CA GLU A 378 17.03 13.89 3.52
C GLU A 378 17.65 15.24 3.13
N GLU A 379 16.85 16.16 2.60
CA GLU A 379 17.32 17.50 2.26
C GLU A 379 17.64 18.31 3.52
N LEU A 380 16.81 18.19 4.56
CA LEU A 380 17.09 18.78 5.87
C LEU A 380 18.40 18.24 6.46
N TYR A 381 18.61 16.92 6.40
CA TYR A 381 19.85 16.29 6.89
C TYR A 381 21.08 16.77 6.14
N LYS A 382 21.02 16.88 4.80
CA LYS A 382 22.12 17.46 4.00
C LYS A 382 22.45 18.88 4.47
N ARG A 383 21.42 19.70 4.69
CA ARG A 383 21.57 21.07 5.18
C ARG A 383 22.19 21.12 6.58
N ILE A 384 21.68 20.32 7.53
CA ILE A 384 22.24 20.22 8.89
C ILE A 384 23.71 19.80 8.83
N LYS A 385 24.05 18.74 8.08
CA LYS A 385 25.45 18.27 7.94
C LYS A 385 26.38 19.37 7.37
N LYS A 386 25.89 20.16 6.41
CA LYS A 386 26.63 21.30 5.86
C LYS A 386 26.93 22.35 6.93
N ASP A 387 25.94 22.69 7.75
CA ASP A 387 26.06 23.70 8.80
C ASP A 387 26.93 23.20 9.98
N LEU A 388 26.99 21.88 10.21
CA LEU A 388 27.86 21.24 11.22
C LEU A 388 29.33 21.13 10.78
N LYS A 389 29.62 21.04 9.48
CA LYS A 389 30.96 20.78 8.93
C LYS A 389 32.05 21.77 9.40
N PRO A 390 31.84 23.10 9.42
CA PRO A 390 32.89 24.06 9.79
C PRO A 390 33.13 24.13 11.31
N VAL A 391 32.27 23.53 12.12
CA VAL A 391 32.38 23.55 13.59
C VAL A 391 33.31 22.41 14.04
N PRO A 392 34.26 22.65 14.96
CA PRO A 392 35.07 21.59 15.56
C PRO A 392 34.24 20.46 16.16
N ASP A 393 34.83 19.28 16.31
CA ASP A 393 34.12 18.16 16.92
C ASP A 393 33.81 18.42 18.39
N CYS A 394 32.55 18.20 18.75
CA CYS A 394 32.03 18.30 20.10
C CYS A 394 30.94 17.24 20.30
N GLU A 395 30.64 16.93 21.56
CA GLU A 395 29.65 15.91 21.92
C GLU A 395 28.29 16.14 21.24
N THR A 396 27.79 17.39 21.24
CA THR A 396 26.50 17.71 20.59
C THR A 396 26.54 17.47 19.08
N LYS A 397 27.65 17.79 18.40
CA LYS A 397 27.82 17.51 16.96
C LYS A 397 27.80 16.01 16.68
N GLN A 398 28.50 15.23 17.50
CA GLN A 398 28.55 13.76 17.37
C GLN A 398 27.16 13.15 17.55
N ILE A 399 26.43 13.54 18.60
CA ILE A 399 25.05 13.07 18.84
C ILE A 399 24.14 13.35 17.64
N ILE A 400 24.20 14.57 17.07
CA ILE A 400 23.39 14.93 15.90
C ILE A 400 23.77 14.06 14.70
N LEU A 401 25.07 13.93 14.39
CA LEU A 401 25.53 13.14 13.25
C LEU A 401 25.16 11.67 13.38
N GLU A 402 25.32 11.07 14.56
CA GLU A 402 24.94 9.69 14.83
C GLU A 402 23.44 9.46 14.63
N ASN A 403 22.59 10.33 15.19
CA ASN A 403 21.14 10.21 15.02
C ASN A 403 20.70 10.39 13.56
N ILE A 404 21.36 11.28 12.82
CA ILE A 404 21.13 11.45 11.38
C ILE A 404 21.56 10.20 10.61
N GLU A 405 22.73 9.61 10.91
CA GLU A 405 23.17 8.36 10.28
C GLU A 405 22.21 7.19 10.56
N ARG A 406 21.65 7.15 11.77
CA ARG A 406 20.62 6.19 12.18
C ARG A 406 19.25 6.47 11.56
N GLY A 407 19.04 7.66 10.98
CA GLY A 407 17.77 8.08 10.40
C GLY A 407 16.68 8.41 11.43
N THR A 408 17.05 8.69 12.68
CA THR A 408 16.11 8.87 13.81
C THR A 408 16.05 10.31 14.34
N PHE A 409 16.66 11.26 13.63
CA PHE A 409 16.74 12.65 14.05
C PHE A 409 15.53 13.46 13.57
N LEU A 410 14.85 14.17 14.48
CA LEU A 410 13.67 14.99 14.18
C LEU A 410 12.52 14.22 13.48
N PRO A 411 12.11 13.04 13.96
CA PRO A 411 11.11 12.22 13.27
C PRO A 411 9.74 12.91 13.17
N LYS A 412 9.01 12.66 12.08
CA LYS A 412 7.59 13.05 11.93
C LYS A 412 6.69 11.87 12.27
N GLN A 413 5.55 12.16 12.90
CA GLN A 413 4.53 11.15 13.21
C GLN A 413 3.72 10.71 11.98
N LEU A 414 3.59 11.57 10.95
CA LEU A 414 2.86 11.25 9.72
C LEU A 414 3.83 11.29 8.54
N THR A 415 4.16 10.10 8.01
CA THR A 415 5.01 9.93 6.84
C THR A 415 4.30 9.02 5.83
N ARG A 416 4.89 8.86 4.63
CA ARG A 416 4.38 7.92 3.61
C ARG A 416 4.37 6.48 4.12
N ASP A 417 5.35 6.14 4.96
CA ASP A 417 5.50 4.82 5.56
C ASP A 417 4.28 4.41 6.38
N ASN A 418 3.50 5.36 6.92
CA ASN A 418 2.26 5.06 7.64
C ASN A 418 1.23 4.27 6.78
N GLY A 419 1.40 4.20 5.45
CA GLY A 419 0.57 3.38 4.57
C GLY A 419 0.64 1.87 4.84
N VAL A 420 1.71 1.38 5.51
CA VAL A 420 1.86 -0.04 5.88
C VAL A 420 1.15 -0.42 7.18
N ILE A 421 0.48 0.52 7.84
CA ILE A 421 -0.21 0.25 9.11
C ILE A 421 -1.52 -0.49 8.80
N PRO A 422 -1.69 -1.74 9.26
CA PRO A 422 -2.91 -2.49 9.04
C PRO A 422 -4.06 -1.97 9.92
N ASN A 423 -5.30 -2.20 9.51
CA ASN A 423 -6.50 -1.78 10.23
C ASN A 423 -6.51 -2.31 11.68
N GLN A 424 -6.02 -3.53 11.89
CA GLN A 424 -6.03 -4.23 13.17
C GLN A 424 -5.26 -3.50 14.27
N ILE A 425 -4.15 -2.83 13.94
CA ILE A 425 -3.41 -1.99 14.90
C ILE A 425 -4.30 -0.86 15.43
N HIS A 426 -5.12 -0.26 14.57
CA HIS A 426 -6.10 0.74 14.99
C HIS A 426 -7.32 0.12 15.68
N VAL A 427 -7.74 -1.09 15.30
CA VAL A 427 -8.82 -1.81 15.99
C VAL A 427 -8.45 -2.07 17.44
N HIS A 428 -7.21 -2.48 17.70
CA HIS A 428 -6.70 -2.73 19.05
C HIS A 428 -6.85 -1.49 19.94
N GLU A 429 -6.41 -0.32 19.46
CA GLU A 429 -6.60 0.95 20.17
C GLU A 429 -8.08 1.34 20.31
N LEU A 430 -8.88 1.17 19.25
CA LEU A 430 -10.28 1.57 19.26
C LEU A 430 -11.08 0.78 20.30
N LYS A 431 -10.81 -0.53 20.41
CA LYS A 431 -11.39 -1.39 21.45
C LYS A 431 -11.05 -0.87 22.85
N ALA A 432 -9.78 -0.53 23.10
CA ALA A 432 -9.35 -0.01 24.41
C ALA A 432 -10.03 1.33 24.75
N ILE A 433 -10.06 2.27 23.79
CA ILE A 433 -10.71 3.59 23.95
C ILE A 433 -12.20 3.43 24.25
N LEU A 434 -12.94 2.63 23.46
CA LEU A 434 -14.37 2.44 23.65
C LEU A 434 -14.69 1.74 24.97
N LYS A 435 -13.93 0.70 25.34
CA LYS A 435 -14.09 -0.01 26.61
C LYS A 435 -13.92 0.91 27.83
N ASN A 436 -12.97 1.83 27.78
CA ASN A 436 -12.81 2.82 28.85
C ASN A 436 -13.93 3.85 28.84
N ALA A 437 -14.26 4.38 27.65
CA ALA A 437 -15.29 5.40 27.45
C ALA A 437 -16.68 4.95 27.92
N GLU A 438 -17.01 3.68 27.71
CA GLU A 438 -18.22 3.01 28.19
C GLU A 438 -18.49 3.14 29.70
N ASN A 439 -17.46 3.38 30.51
CA ASN A 439 -17.61 3.54 31.96
C ASN A 439 -18.17 4.92 32.35
N TYR A 440 -18.01 5.93 31.50
CA TYR A 440 -18.43 7.30 31.79
C TYR A 440 -19.31 7.94 30.71
N LEU A 441 -19.52 7.26 29.57
CA LEU A 441 -20.45 7.63 28.50
C LEU A 441 -21.49 6.52 28.29
N PRO A 442 -22.59 6.50 29.07
CA PRO A 442 -23.58 5.41 29.05
C PRO A 442 -24.17 5.13 27.67
N PHE A 443 -24.31 6.16 26.83
CA PHE A 443 -24.87 6.01 25.48
C PHE A 443 -24.08 5.03 24.60
N LEU A 444 -22.80 4.79 24.89
CA LEU A 444 -21.99 3.82 24.15
C LEU A 444 -22.47 2.38 24.36
N LYS A 445 -23.10 2.09 25.51
CA LYS A 445 -23.70 0.79 25.84
C LYS A 445 -25.15 0.64 25.36
N GLU A 446 -25.75 1.71 24.84
CA GLU A 446 -27.14 1.67 24.36
C GLU A 446 -27.25 0.90 23.03
N GLY A 447 -28.27 0.06 22.91
CA GLY A 447 -28.56 -0.76 21.74
C GLY A 447 -29.37 -2.01 22.10
N SER A 448 -30.14 -2.55 21.16
CA SER A 448 -30.87 -3.81 21.35
C SER A 448 -29.96 -5.01 21.07
N GLU A 449 -29.64 -5.23 19.79
CA GLU A 449 -28.79 -6.35 19.34
C GLU A 449 -27.31 -6.00 19.36
N LEU A 450 -26.99 -4.73 19.05
CA LEU A 450 -25.63 -4.20 19.07
C LEU A 450 -25.63 -2.86 19.78
N THR A 451 -24.73 -2.74 20.74
CA THR A 451 -24.39 -1.48 21.40
C THR A 451 -23.80 -0.48 20.40
N ASN A 452 -23.84 0.80 20.75
CA ASN A 452 -23.22 1.85 19.94
C ASN A 452 -21.71 1.62 19.77
N SER A 453 -20.99 1.13 20.80
CA SER A 453 -19.59 0.73 20.68
C SER A 453 -19.36 -0.37 19.65
N GLU A 454 -20.17 -1.44 19.67
CA GLU A 454 -20.06 -2.54 18.70
C GLU A 454 -20.36 -2.06 17.28
N LYS A 455 -21.35 -1.19 17.10
CA LYS A 455 -21.64 -0.55 15.80
C LYS A 455 -20.46 0.26 15.29
N ILE A 456 -19.81 1.05 16.16
CA ILE A 456 -18.60 1.81 15.80
C ILE A 456 -17.48 0.86 15.37
N LEU A 457 -17.23 -0.21 16.12
CA LEU A 457 -16.21 -1.21 15.81
C LEU A 457 -16.48 -1.92 14.48
N GLN A 458 -17.72 -2.33 14.21
CA GLN A 458 -18.08 -2.96 12.94
C GLN A 458 -17.97 -1.98 11.77
N LEU A 459 -18.41 -0.72 11.93
CA LEU A 459 -18.22 0.33 10.90
C LEU A 459 -16.75 0.58 10.58
N PHE A 460 -15.88 0.49 11.58
CA PHE A 460 -14.45 0.70 11.43
C PHE A 460 -13.78 -0.44 10.65
N GLN A 461 -14.09 -1.69 11.01
CA GLN A 461 -13.49 -2.92 10.49
C GLN A 461 -14.08 -3.38 9.15
N PHE A 462 -15.27 -2.91 8.77
CA PHE A 462 -15.93 -3.41 7.58
C PHE A 462 -15.28 -2.93 6.28
N GLN A 463 -15.01 -3.90 5.41
CA GLN A 463 -14.63 -3.72 4.02
C GLN A 463 -15.63 -4.46 3.12
N ILE A 464 -16.18 -3.74 2.14
CA ILE A 464 -17.05 -4.36 1.14
C ILE A 464 -16.18 -5.33 0.31
N PRO A 465 -16.55 -6.62 0.20
CA PRO A 465 -15.81 -7.57 -0.62
C PRO A 465 -15.73 -7.13 -2.07
N TYR A 466 -14.57 -7.30 -2.70
CA TYR A 466 -14.35 -6.82 -4.07
C TYR A 466 -15.29 -7.50 -5.08
N TYR A 467 -15.60 -8.78 -4.87
CA TYR A 467 -16.52 -9.57 -5.70
C TYR A 467 -18.00 -9.23 -5.47
N VAL A 468 -18.34 -8.39 -4.48
CA VAL A 468 -19.69 -7.82 -4.33
C VAL A 468 -19.83 -6.51 -5.09
N GLY A 469 -18.74 -5.71 -5.17
CA GLY A 469 -18.73 -4.47 -5.94
C GLY A 469 -19.53 -3.32 -5.30
N PRO A 470 -19.98 -2.35 -6.10
CA PRO A 470 -20.81 -1.24 -5.61
C PRO A 470 -22.18 -1.71 -5.10
N LEU A 471 -22.65 -1.16 -3.97
CA LEU A 471 -23.87 -1.61 -3.26
C LEU A 471 -25.18 -0.96 -3.75
N TYR A 472 -25.14 -0.26 -4.87
CA TYR A 472 -26.32 0.35 -5.49
C TYR A 472 -26.75 -0.48 -6.69
N SER A 473 -28.05 -0.49 -7.00
CA SER A 473 -28.58 -1.02 -8.25
C SER A 473 -28.56 0.09 -9.31
N ASP A 474 -28.07 -0.21 -10.51
CA ASP A 474 -28.05 0.73 -11.64
C ASP A 474 -28.43 -0.01 -12.92
N GLU A 475 -29.27 0.61 -13.74
CA GLU A 475 -29.68 0.10 -15.06
C GLU A 475 -28.48 0.04 -16.04
N ASN A 476 -27.43 0.83 -15.78
CA ASN A 476 -26.22 0.89 -16.62
C ASN A 476 -25.18 -0.21 -16.35
N ASN A 477 -25.53 -1.25 -15.59
CA ASN A 477 -24.74 -2.48 -15.36
C ASN A 477 -23.33 -2.29 -14.76
N TYR A 478 -23.08 -1.19 -14.05
CA TYR A 478 -21.79 -0.96 -13.37
C TYR A 478 -21.71 -1.58 -11.95
N ALA A 479 -22.80 -2.14 -11.47
CA ALA A 479 -22.89 -2.81 -10.18
C ALA A 479 -23.53 -4.19 -10.37
N TRP A 480 -22.85 -5.22 -9.88
CA TRP A 480 -23.26 -6.62 -10.00
C TRP A 480 -23.72 -7.20 -8.65
N VAL A 481 -23.94 -6.33 -7.66
CA VAL A 481 -24.46 -6.75 -6.35
C VAL A 481 -25.85 -7.34 -6.50
N VAL A 482 -26.06 -8.53 -5.95
CA VAL A 482 -27.37 -9.15 -5.84
C VAL A 482 -27.97 -8.78 -4.48
N ARG A 483 -29.11 -8.08 -4.51
CA ARG A 483 -29.82 -7.61 -3.31
C ARG A 483 -30.87 -8.63 -2.90
N LYS A 484 -30.84 -9.08 -1.64
CA LYS A 484 -31.91 -9.88 -1.05
C LYS A 484 -33.11 -9.03 -0.67
N GLU A 485 -32.84 -7.82 -0.16
CA GLU A 485 -33.86 -6.90 0.30
C GLU A 485 -33.44 -5.45 -0.01
N GLY A 486 -34.44 -4.58 -0.18
CA GLY A 486 -34.25 -3.14 -0.37
C GLY A 486 -33.68 -2.43 0.87
N GLY A 487 -33.40 -1.13 0.70
CA GLY A 487 -32.95 -0.26 1.78
C GLY A 487 -31.44 -0.16 1.96
N ARG A 488 -31.03 0.37 3.10
CA ARG A 488 -29.65 0.76 3.39
C ARG A 488 -28.83 -0.41 3.93
N VAL A 489 -27.60 -0.55 3.44
CA VAL A 489 -26.66 -1.60 3.86
C VAL A 489 -25.68 -1.03 4.88
N PHE A 490 -25.54 -1.75 5.97
CA PHE A 490 -24.62 -1.55 7.06
C PHE A 490 -23.75 -2.80 7.23
N PRO A 491 -22.64 -2.71 7.97
CA PRO A 491 -21.84 -3.89 8.31
C PRO A 491 -22.67 -5.00 8.97
N TRP A 492 -23.49 -4.66 9.97
CA TRP A 492 -24.24 -5.63 10.77
C TRP A 492 -25.44 -6.26 10.07
N ASN A 493 -25.95 -5.67 8.98
CA ASN A 493 -27.05 -6.25 8.21
C ASN A 493 -26.61 -6.68 6.79
N PHE A 494 -25.30 -6.77 6.54
CA PHE A 494 -24.77 -7.03 5.21
C PHE A 494 -25.28 -8.36 4.64
N ALA A 495 -25.20 -9.44 5.43
CA ALA A 495 -25.62 -10.79 5.01
C ALA A 495 -27.14 -10.90 4.78
N GLU A 496 -27.93 -10.05 5.43
CA GLU A 496 -29.39 -9.99 5.27
C GLU A 496 -29.78 -9.22 4.00
N LYS A 497 -29.07 -8.13 3.68
CA LYS A 497 -29.39 -7.27 2.55
C LYS A 497 -28.73 -7.69 1.23
N VAL A 498 -27.59 -8.38 1.29
CA VAL A 498 -26.76 -8.75 0.14
C VAL A 498 -26.65 -10.27 0.02
N ASP A 499 -26.86 -10.78 -1.19
CA ASP A 499 -26.50 -12.15 -1.54
C ASP A 499 -25.06 -12.18 -2.02
N GLU A 500 -24.16 -12.44 -1.08
CA GLU A 500 -22.72 -12.47 -1.33
C GLU A 500 -22.35 -13.55 -2.34
N LYS A 501 -22.97 -14.73 -2.24
CA LYS A 501 -22.69 -15.86 -3.12
C LYS A 501 -23.15 -15.57 -4.54
N ALA A 502 -24.39 -15.11 -4.71
CA ALA A 502 -24.92 -14.76 -6.04
C ALA A 502 -24.14 -13.58 -6.66
N SER A 503 -23.71 -12.61 -5.85
CA SER A 503 -22.86 -11.50 -6.33
C SER A 503 -21.49 -12.00 -6.80
N ALA A 504 -20.86 -12.93 -6.06
CA ALA A 504 -19.58 -13.51 -6.43
C ALA A 504 -19.67 -14.38 -7.70
N GLU A 505 -20.73 -15.17 -7.82
CA GLU A 505 -21.02 -15.95 -9.02
C GLU A 505 -21.23 -15.03 -10.23
N GLY A 506 -22.06 -13.99 -10.09
CA GLY A 506 -22.27 -12.97 -11.12
C GLY A 506 -20.96 -12.33 -11.58
N PHE A 507 -20.14 -11.86 -10.63
CA PHE A 507 -18.84 -11.24 -10.87
C PHE A 507 -17.89 -12.12 -11.70
N ILE A 508 -17.68 -13.38 -11.29
CA ILE A 508 -16.80 -14.29 -12.02
C ILE A 508 -17.41 -14.67 -13.37
N SER A 509 -18.73 -14.86 -13.42
CA SER A 509 -19.40 -15.30 -14.63
C SER A 509 -19.26 -14.33 -15.80
N GLU A 510 -19.19 -13.02 -15.55
CA GLU A 510 -18.98 -12.00 -16.59
C GLU A 510 -17.52 -11.91 -17.06
N LEU A 511 -16.57 -12.31 -16.23
CA LEU A 511 -15.13 -12.25 -16.52
C LEU A 511 -14.59 -13.51 -17.22
N VAL A 512 -15.29 -14.64 -17.09
CA VAL A 512 -14.87 -15.90 -17.72
C VAL A 512 -15.14 -15.86 -19.23
N ALA A 513 -14.08 -16.13 -20.00
CA ALA A 513 -14.15 -16.20 -21.47
C ALA A 513 -15.09 -17.30 -21.97
N ARG A 514 -15.63 -17.09 -23.17
CA ARG A 514 -16.39 -18.12 -23.90
C ARG A 514 -15.45 -19.02 -24.70
N CYS A 515 -15.89 -20.24 -24.95
CA CYS A 515 -15.17 -21.17 -25.80
C CYS A 515 -15.14 -20.66 -27.24
N THR A 516 -13.96 -20.73 -27.89
CA THR A 516 -13.80 -20.32 -29.31
C THR A 516 -14.50 -21.25 -30.29
N TYR A 517 -14.85 -22.47 -29.87
CA TYR A 517 -15.52 -23.48 -30.71
C TYR A 517 -17.02 -23.61 -30.39
N LEU A 518 -17.43 -23.20 -29.19
CA LEU A 518 -18.80 -23.37 -28.68
C LEU A 518 -19.26 -22.03 -28.09
N ASP A 519 -19.87 -21.18 -28.91
CA ASP A 519 -20.21 -19.79 -28.57
C ASP A 519 -21.12 -19.62 -27.33
N ASN A 520 -21.83 -20.69 -26.94
CA ASN A 520 -22.74 -20.70 -25.79
C ASN A 520 -22.08 -21.25 -24.50
N GLU A 521 -20.86 -21.79 -24.59
CA GLU A 521 -20.17 -22.43 -23.47
C GLU A 521 -19.05 -21.55 -22.92
N LYS A 522 -18.84 -21.60 -21.60
CA LYS A 522 -17.71 -20.94 -20.95
C LYS A 522 -16.49 -21.87 -20.91
N VAL A 523 -15.30 -21.28 -20.90
CA VAL A 523 -14.07 -22.07 -20.78
C VAL A 523 -13.97 -22.75 -19.41
N LEU A 524 -13.31 -23.91 -19.37
CA LEU A 524 -12.99 -24.58 -18.12
C LEU A 524 -11.97 -23.76 -17.31
N PRO A 525 -11.99 -23.86 -15.97
CA PRO A 525 -10.91 -23.35 -15.14
C PRO A 525 -9.56 -23.92 -15.58
N LYS A 526 -8.50 -23.10 -15.55
CA LYS A 526 -7.14 -23.50 -15.96
C LYS A 526 -6.61 -24.70 -15.16
N ALA A 527 -6.99 -24.80 -13.88
CA ALA A 527 -6.65 -25.92 -12.99
C ALA A 527 -7.70 -27.04 -12.99
N SER A 528 -8.62 -27.07 -13.97
CA SER A 528 -9.53 -28.20 -14.13
C SER A 528 -8.75 -29.45 -14.51
N LEU A 529 -8.95 -30.56 -13.81
CA LEU A 529 -8.31 -31.85 -14.13
C LEU A 529 -8.57 -32.30 -15.56
N LEU A 530 -9.74 -31.96 -16.13
CA LEU A 530 -10.05 -32.23 -17.53
C LEU A 530 -9.19 -31.39 -18.48
N TYR A 531 -9.01 -30.11 -18.15
CA TYR A 531 -8.18 -29.21 -18.94
C TYR A 531 -6.70 -29.57 -18.85
N GLU A 532 -6.19 -29.86 -17.65
CA GLU A 532 -4.81 -30.32 -17.44
C GLU A 532 -4.54 -31.63 -18.19
N LYS A 533 -5.47 -32.60 -18.11
CA LYS A 533 -5.39 -33.85 -18.88
C LYS A 533 -5.37 -33.58 -20.39
N PHE A 534 -6.24 -32.70 -20.88
CA PHE A 534 -6.26 -32.30 -22.29
C PHE A 534 -4.90 -31.73 -22.72
N MET A 535 -4.32 -30.83 -21.92
CA MET A 535 -3.01 -30.24 -22.19
C MET A 535 -1.90 -31.28 -22.28
N VAL A 536 -1.81 -32.19 -21.30
CA VAL A 536 -0.82 -33.29 -21.30
C VAL A 536 -0.98 -34.16 -22.55
N LEU A 537 -2.21 -34.57 -22.87
CA LEU A 537 -2.46 -35.43 -24.04
C LEU A 537 -2.17 -34.70 -25.35
N ASN A 538 -2.44 -33.40 -25.43
CA ASN A 538 -2.15 -32.59 -26.60
C ASN A 538 -0.63 -32.47 -26.83
N GLU A 539 0.17 -32.34 -25.77
CA GLU A 539 1.63 -32.37 -25.85
C GLU A 539 2.14 -33.76 -26.27
N LEU A 540 1.62 -34.83 -25.65
CA LEU A 540 1.96 -36.20 -26.02
C LEU A 540 1.56 -36.58 -27.46
N ASN A 541 0.58 -35.89 -28.06
CA ASN A 541 0.21 -36.11 -29.45
C ASN A 541 1.30 -35.72 -30.44
N ASN A 542 2.15 -34.76 -30.07
CA ASN A 542 3.27 -34.29 -30.89
C ASN A 542 4.58 -35.05 -30.59
N LEU A 543 4.63 -35.83 -29.51
CA LEU A 543 5.81 -36.60 -29.11
C LEU A 543 6.20 -37.62 -30.17
N ARG A 544 7.49 -37.63 -30.52
CA ARG A 544 8.06 -38.59 -31.46
C ARG A 544 9.24 -39.35 -30.86
N ILE A 545 9.27 -40.64 -31.12
CA ILE A 545 10.40 -41.51 -30.77
C ILE A 545 11.04 -41.93 -32.09
N ASN A 546 12.33 -41.62 -32.27
CA ASN A 546 13.07 -41.84 -33.52
C ASN A 546 12.37 -41.28 -34.79
N GLY A 547 11.65 -40.16 -34.66
CA GLY A 547 10.93 -39.52 -35.77
C GLY A 547 9.50 -40.04 -36.02
N GLU A 548 9.10 -41.13 -35.37
CA GLU A 548 7.76 -41.70 -35.50
C GLU A 548 6.84 -41.24 -34.37
N ARG A 549 5.55 -41.04 -34.69
CA ARG A 549 4.55 -40.71 -33.65
C ARG A 549 4.31 -41.93 -32.78
N ILE A 550 4.16 -41.71 -31.48
CA ILE A 550 3.85 -42.78 -30.53
C ILE A 550 2.39 -43.26 -30.65
N SER A 551 2.16 -44.54 -30.37
CA SER A 551 0.83 -45.16 -30.38
C SER A 551 -0.06 -44.64 -29.24
N VAL A 552 -1.36 -44.87 -29.34
CA VAL A 552 -2.32 -44.50 -28.28
C VAL A 552 -2.02 -45.23 -26.97
N ASP A 553 -1.66 -46.50 -27.02
CA ASP A 553 -1.34 -47.30 -25.83
C ASP A 553 -0.12 -46.74 -25.09
N ILE A 554 0.92 -46.34 -25.84
CA ILE A 554 2.11 -45.70 -25.27
C ILE A 554 1.75 -44.35 -24.62
N LYS A 555 0.86 -43.55 -25.22
CA LYS A 555 0.38 -42.29 -24.61
C LYS A 555 -0.33 -42.55 -23.29
N GLN A 556 -1.21 -43.55 -23.25
CA GLN A 556 -1.93 -43.92 -22.03
C GLN A 556 -0.97 -44.41 -20.95
N GLU A 557 0.01 -45.23 -21.31
CA GLU A 557 1.02 -45.74 -20.40
C GLU A 557 1.85 -44.59 -19.81
N LEU A 558 2.35 -43.68 -20.64
CA LEU A 558 3.10 -42.50 -20.18
C LEU A 558 2.26 -41.64 -19.23
N TYR A 559 1.00 -41.38 -19.57
CA TYR A 559 0.10 -40.63 -18.72
C TYR A 559 -0.06 -41.30 -17.34
N GLN A 560 -0.42 -42.58 -17.32
CA GLN A 560 -0.72 -43.31 -16.08
C GLN A 560 0.50 -43.61 -15.22
N ASN A 561 1.68 -43.79 -15.81
CA ASN A 561 2.89 -44.15 -15.06
C ASN A 561 3.73 -42.93 -14.66
N LEU A 562 3.66 -41.83 -15.41
CA LEU A 562 4.50 -40.64 -15.16
C LEU A 562 3.69 -39.44 -14.65
N PHE A 563 2.60 -39.09 -15.34
CA PHE A 563 1.88 -37.83 -15.08
C PHE A 563 0.89 -37.92 -13.90
N THR A 564 0.45 -39.12 -13.50
CA THR A 564 -0.38 -39.30 -12.29
C THR A 564 0.46 -39.43 -11.00
N ARG A 565 1.77 -39.65 -11.11
CA ARG A 565 2.66 -39.95 -9.97
C ARG A 565 3.48 -38.76 -9.48
N GLY A 566 3.47 -37.63 -10.20
CA GLY A 566 4.23 -36.45 -9.80
C GLY A 566 3.90 -35.21 -10.62
N LYS A 567 4.26 -34.04 -10.09
CA LYS A 567 3.88 -32.74 -10.69
C LYS A 567 4.55 -32.42 -12.02
N LYS A 568 5.72 -33.01 -12.32
CA LYS A 568 6.50 -32.75 -13.54
C LYS A 568 7.14 -34.03 -14.06
N VAL A 569 7.02 -34.25 -15.36
CA VAL A 569 7.70 -35.32 -16.11
C VAL A 569 8.86 -34.70 -16.90
N THR A 570 10.03 -35.32 -16.84
CA THR A 570 11.23 -34.86 -17.55
C THR A 570 11.63 -35.88 -18.60
N LEU A 571 12.38 -35.44 -19.61
CA LEU A 571 12.88 -36.31 -20.68
C LEU A 571 13.59 -37.57 -20.13
N LYS A 572 14.44 -37.39 -19.10
CA LYS A 572 15.15 -38.49 -18.43
C LYS A 572 14.22 -39.53 -17.81
N LYS A 573 13.07 -39.10 -17.25
CA LYS A 573 12.08 -40.03 -16.67
C LYS A 573 11.32 -40.78 -17.78
N SER A 574 11.04 -40.13 -18.91
CA SER A 574 10.44 -40.79 -20.06
C SER A 574 11.40 -41.77 -20.76
N GLU A 575 12.69 -41.44 -20.91
CA GLU A 575 13.70 -42.33 -21.52
C GLU A 575 13.90 -43.63 -20.72
N GLY A 576 13.78 -43.56 -19.39
CA GLY A 576 13.85 -44.73 -18.51
C GLY A 576 12.72 -45.75 -18.74
N LEU A 577 11.57 -45.31 -19.29
CA LEU A 577 10.45 -46.18 -19.63
C LEU A 577 10.64 -46.89 -20.99
N PHE A 578 11.44 -46.32 -21.89
CA PHE A 578 11.71 -46.84 -23.24
C PHE A 578 13.12 -47.44 -23.41
N GLY A 579 13.81 -47.78 -22.32
CA GLY A 579 15.10 -48.46 -22.38
C GLY A 579 16.22 -47.67 -23.05
N GLY A 580 16.20 -46.32 -23.00
CA GLY A 580 17.29 -45.47 -23.51
C GLY A 580 17.21 -45.06 -24.99
N GLN A 581 16.05 -45.19 -25.64
CA GLN A 581 15.83 -44.65 -26.99
C GLN A 581 15.81 -43.11 -27.00
N ARG A 582 16.28 -42.48 -28.09
CA ARG A 582 16.29 -41.02 -28.24
C ARG A 582 14.88 -40.49 -28.46
N ILE A 583 14.40 -39.71 -27.49
CA ILE A 583 13.09 -39.04 -27.54
C ILE A 583 13.28 -37.63 -28.10
N PHE A 584 12.48 -37.25 -29.09
CA PHE A 584 12.45 -35.88 -29.61
C PHE A 584 11.09 -35.26 -29.31
N CYS A 585 11.09 -34.17 -28.54
CA CYS A 585 9.95 -33.25 -28.47
C CYS A 585 10.25 -32.09 -29.43
N LEU A 586 9.30 -31.79 -30.32
CA LEU A 586 9.30 -30.54 -31.09
C LEU A 586 8.36 -29.55 -30.43
#